data_AF-X1DGV7-F1
#
_entry.id   AF-X1DGV7-F1
#
_cell.length_a   1.000
_cell.length_b   1.000
_cell.length_c   1.000
_cell.angle_alpha   90.00
_cell.angle_beta   90.00
_cell.angle_gamma   90.00
#
_symmetry.space_group_name_H-M   'P 1'
#
loop_
_entity.id
_entity.type
_entity.pdbx_description
1 polymer ?
#
loop_
_entity_poly.entity_id
_entity_poly.type
_entity_poly.pdbx_seq_one_letter_code
_entity_poly.pdbx_strand_id
1 'polypeptide(L)'
;MLGMDRSLGIDLGTVSVLIYQKGKGIVLQEPSVVSILRDSGKVLAVGEEAKQMLGKTPGNIIAIQPMKSGVIADYEITEKMLSYFIRKVCGNSKVFRPQVVICVPSGGTEVEKRAAIEAAMQAGARKAYLIEEPMAAAIGAGLDISEPYGNMIIDVGGGSADIAVISLGGIVVSESLRVASNDFDE
;
A
#
# COMPACT_ATOMS: atom_id res chain seq x y z
N MET A 1 -20.99 6.55 23.77
CA MET A 1 -20.22 5.32 23.47
C MET A 1 -18.94 5.76 22.74
N LEU A 2 -17.83 5.96 23.48
CA LEU A 2 -16.57 6.48 22.92
C LEU A 2 -15.82 5.36 22.20
N GLY A 3 -16.22 5.07 20.96
CA GLY A 3 -15.54 4.08 20.13
C GLY A 3 -14.23 4.63 19.56
N MET A 4 -13.10 4.26 20.17
CA MET A 4 -11.76 4.41 19.56
C MET A 4 -11.54 3.38 18.43
N ASP A 5 -12.53 3.14 17.57
CA ASP A 5 -12.32 2.30 16.38
C ASP A 5 -11.50 3.12 15.37
N ARG A 6 -10.25 2.69 15.16
CA ARG A 6 -9.34 3.28 14.18
C ARG A 6 -9.47 2.49 12.88
N SER A 7 -10.06 3.11 11.87
CA SER A 7 -10.11 2.57 10.51
C SER A 7 -9.07 3.26 9.66
N LEU A 8 -8.23 2.48 9.00
CA LEU A 8 -7.19 2.94 8.09
C LEU A 8 -7.46 2.45 6.67
N GLY A 9 -7.29 3.32 5.68
CA GLY A 9 -7.05 2.94 4.29
C GLY A 9 -5.56 3.02 4.03
N ILE A 10 -4.96 2.00 3.42
CA ILE A 10 -3.54 1.96 3.09
C ILE A 10 -3.41 1.70 1.59
N ASP A 11 -2.80 2.66 0.90
CA ASP A 11 -2.27 2.45 -0.44
C ASP A 11 -0.82 2.00 -0.29
N LEU A 12 -0.56 0.74 -0.65
CA LEU A 12 0.75 0.11 -0.54
C LEU A 12 1.44 0.13 -1.91
N GLY A 13 1.71 1.33 -2.40
CA GLY A 13 2.29 1.53 -3.73
C GLY A 13 3.75 1.11 -3.85
N THR A 14 4.19 0.89 -5.11
CA THR A 14 5.58 0.55 -5.44
C THR A 14 6.57 1.64 -5.02
N VAL A 15 6.19 2.91 -5.18
CA VAL A 15 7.06 4.07 -4.93
C VAL A 15 6.80 4.69 -3.56
N SER A 16 5.53 4.73 -3.13
CA SER A 16 5.12 5.36 -1.87
C SER A 16 3.98 4.61 -1.20
N VAL A 17 3.93 4.71 0.12
CA VAL A 17 2.81 4.29 0.95
C VAL A 17 2.04 5.51 1.44
N LEU A 18 0.72 5.47 1.29
CA LEU A 18 -0.18 6.46 1.87
C LEU A 18 -1.10 5.80 2.90
N ILE A 19 -1.31 6.48 4.02
CA ILE A 19 -2.29 6.04 5.03
C ILE A 19 -3.33 7.12 5.23
N TYR A 20 -4.58 6.77 4.95
CA TYR A 20 -5.76 7.54 5.30
C TYR A 20 -6.34 7.04 6.63
N GLN A 21 -6.67 7.95 7.55
CA GLN A 21 -7.41 7.63 8.76
C GLN A 21 -8.81 8.22 8.69
N LYS A 22 -9.84 7.39 8.91
CA LYS A 22 -11.25 7.83 8.95
C LYS A 22 -11.42 8.99 9.94
N GLY A 23 -11.98 10.09 9.44
CA GLY A 23 -12.22 11.32 10.21
C GLY A 23 -11.00 12.22 10.38
N LYS A 24 -9.82 11.85 9.86
CA LYS A 24 -8.61 12.69 9.89
C LYS A 24 -8.02 13.00 8.51
N GLY A 25 -8.36 12.22 7.48
CA GLY A 25 -7.75 12.38 6.16
C GLY A 25 -6.46 11.58 6.01
N ILE A 26 -5.61 12.02 5.08
CA ILE A 26 -4.27 11.45 4.88
C ILE A 26 -3.39 11.84 6.08
N VAL A 27 -2.86 10.84 6.78
CA VAL A 27 -2.04 11.01 8.00
C VAL A 27 -0.59 10.58 7.79
N LEU A 28 -0.29 9.91 6.66
CA LEU A 28 1.05 9.48 6.30
C LEU A 28 1.17 9.43 4.77
N GLN A 29 2.30 9.91 4.26
CA GLN A 29 2.73 9.76 2.88
C GLN A 29 4.26 9.64 2.90
N GLU A 30 4.78 8.44 2.67
CA GLU A 30 6.20 8.11 2.80
C GLU A 30 6.65 7.23 1.63
N PRO A 31 7.92 7.28 1.21
CA PRO A 31 8.46 6.33 0.25
C PRO A 31 8.36 4.87 0.71
N SER A 32 8.14 3.95 -0.22
CA SER A 32 8.15 2.50 0.01
C SER A 32 9.58 1.96 0.07
N VAL A 33 10.38 2.45 1.02
CA VAL A 33 11.82 2.12 1.15
C VAL A 33 12.16 1.78 2.60
N VAL A 34 12.98 0.73 2.77
CA VAL A 34 13.49 0.29 4.07
C VAL A 34 15.01 0.12 4.00
N SER A 35 15.72 0.67 4.97
CA SER A 35 17.16 0.43 5.15
C SER A 35 17.38 -0.56 6.28
N ILE A 36 18.18 -1.60 6.03
CA ILE A 36 18.51 -2.65 7.00
C ILE A 36 20.03 -2.90 7.10
N LEU A 37 20.48 -3.43 8.24
CA LEU A 37 21.80 -4.05 8.35
C LEU A 37 21.79 -5.40 7.63
N ARG A 38 22.72 -5.59 6.68
CA ARG A 38 22.81 -6.78 5.81
C ARG A 38 22.82 -8.08 6.60
N ASP A 39 23.61 -8.17 7.66
CA ASP A 39 23.85 -9.44 8.38
C ASP A 39 22.75 -9.80 9.37
N SER A 40 22.07 -8.80 9.95
CA SER A 40 21.08 -9.01 11.02
C SER A 40 19.63 -8.79 10.58
N GLY A 41 19.41 -8.20 9.41
CA GLY A 41 18.07 -7.79 8.96
C GLY A 41 17.42 -6.71 9.84
N LYS A 42 18.21 -6.08 10.73
CA LYS A 42 17.73 -5.03 11.64
C LYS A 42 17.40 -3.77 10.84
N VAL A 43 16.18 -3.28 10.98
CA VAL A 43 15.72 -2.01 10.41
C VAL A 43 16.49 -0.85 11.03
N LEU A 44 17.08 -0.03 10.17
CA LEU A 44 17.77 1.22 10.52
C LEU A 44 16.90 2.45 10.26
N ALA A 45 16.21 2.46 9.12
CA ALA A 45 15.35 3.55 8.69
C ALA A 45 14.21 3.03 7.80
N VAL A 46 13.12 3.78 7.71
CA VAL A 46 11.95 3.49 6.86
C VAL A 46 11.44 4.81 6.28
N GLY A 47 10.94 4.81 5.05
CA GLY A 47 10.39 6.00 4.42
C GLY A 47 11.48 6.94 3.91
N GLU A 48 11.30 8.25 4.14
CA GLU A 48 12.20 9.27 3.58
C GLU A 48 13.65 9.11 4.05
N GLU A 49 13.88 8.77 5.32
CA GLU A 49 15.21 8.50 5.86
C GLU A 49 15.90 7.32 5.14
N ALA A 50 15.15 6.28 4.79
CA ALA A 50 15.68 5.14 4.05
C ALA A 50 15.92 5.50 2.58
N LYS A 51 15.02 6.26 1.96
CA LYS A 51 15.15 6.73 0.57
C LYS A 51 16.42 7.55 0.37
N GLN A 52 16.78 8.42 1.32
CA GLN A 52 18.01 9.21 1.25
C GLN A 52 19.29 8.37 1.19
N MET A 53 19.24 7.11 1.64
CA MET A 53 20.35 6.17 1.63
C MET A 53 20.47 5.38 0.33
N LEU A 54 19.45 5.38 -0.55
CA LEU A 54 19.50 4.66 -1.83
C LEU A 54 20.72 5.08 -2.66
N GLY A 55 21.52 4.09 -3.08
CA GLY A 55 22.76 4.32 -3.82
C GLY A 55 23.91 4.95 -3.01
N LYS A 56 23.73 5.17 -1.71
CA LYS A 56 24.69 5.87 -0.83
C LYS A 56 25.08 5.06 0.41
N THR A 57 24.68 3.79 0.51
CA THR A 57 24.95 2.97 1.69
C THR A 57 26.40 2.45 1.73
N PRO A 58 27.03 2.38 2.93
CA PRO A 58 28.25 1.59 3.11
C PRO A 58 27.94 0.09 2.99
N GLY A 59 28.97 -0.75 2.82
CA GLY A 59 28.79 -2.17 2.43
C GLY A 59 27.90 -3.04 3.33
N ASN A 60 27.78 -2.69 4.63
CA ASN A 60 26.98 -3.42 5.60
C ASN A 60 25.51 -2.93 5.72
N ILE A 61 25.13 -1.86 5.01
CA ILE A 61 23.76 -1.33 4.97
C ILE A 61 23.19 -1.53 3.57
N ILE A 62 21.94 -1.94 3.49
CA ILE A 62 21.20 -2.06 2.24
C ILE A 62 19.87 -1.32 2.35
N ALA A 63 19.58 -0.49 1.36
CA ALA A 63 18.28 0.15 1.18
C ALA A 63 17.49 -0.62 0.12
N ILE A 64 16.27 -1.02 0.46
CA ILE A 64 15.44 -1.98 -0.29
C ILE A 64 14.08 -1.34 -0.55
N GLN A 65 13.57 -1.50 -1.77
CA GLN A 65 12.16 -1.29 -2.11
C GLN A 65 11.46 -2.66 -2.06
N PRO A 66 10.60 -2.94 -1.07
CA PRO A 66 10.03 -4.27 -0.88
C PRO A 66 8.77 -4.52 -1.73
N MET A 67 8.27 -3.47 -2.39
CA MET A 67 7.17 -3.51 -3.35
C MET A 67 7.74 -3.48 -4.77
N LYS A 68 7.18 -4.27 -5.68
CA LYS A 68 7.52 -4.24 -7.10
C LYS A 68 6.26 -4.41 -7.93
N SER A 69 6.08 -3.52 -8.91
CA SER A 69 4.95 -3.56 -9.84
C SER A 69 3.55 -3.69 -9.19
N GLY A 70 3.34 -3.04 -8.05
CA GLY A 70 2.08 -3.03 -7.31
C GLY A 70 1.91 -4.21 -6.35
N VAL A 71 2.90 -5.09 -6.22
CA VAL A 71 2.79 -6.31 -5.40
C VAL A 71 3.97 -6.48 -4.45
N ILE A 72 3.76 -7.28 -3.40
CA ILE A 72 4.77 -7.54 -2.37
C ILE A 72 5.85 -8.46 -2.97
N ALA A 73 7.06 -7.91 -3.17
CA ALA A 73 8.21 -8.67 -3.64
C ALA A 73 9.02 -9.26 -2.48
N ASP A 74 9.05 -8.57 -1.34
CA ASP A 74 9.66 -9.05 -0.10
C ASP A 74 8.67 -8.91 1.06
N TYR A 75 8.14 -10.05 1.51
CA TYR A 75 7.13 -10.09 2.58
C TYR A 75 7.68 -9.61 3.93
N GLU A 76 8.87 -10.06 4.33
CA GLU A 76 9.43 -9.75 5.65
C GLU A 76 9.76 -8.26 5.76
N ILE A 77 10.32 -7.68 4.70
CA ILE A 77 10.62 -6.25 4.67
C ILE A 77 9.35 -5.41 4.58
N THR A 78 8.34 -5.85 3.82
CA THR A 78 7.03 -5.17 3.76
C THR A 78 6.32 -5.17 5.11
N GLU A 79 6.33 -6.29 5.82
CA GLU A 79 5.74 -6.41 7.17
C GLU A 79 6.42 -5.45 8.16
N LYS A 80 7.76 -5.39 8.16
CA LYS A 80 8.53 -4.43 8.97
C LYS A 80 8.18 -2.97 8.63
N MET A 81 8.05 -2.65 7.34
CA MET A 81 7.68 -1.31 6.84
C MET A 81 6.27 -0.92 7.30
N LEU A 82 5.28 -1.77 7.03
CA LEU A 82 3.90 -1.54 7.44
C LEU A 82 3.77 -1.44 8.95
N SER A 83 4.46 -2.31 9.71
CA SER A 83 4.48 -2.28 11.17
C SER A 83 5.02 -0.94 11.68
N TYR A 84 6.08 -0.42 11.06
CA TYR A 84 6.62 0.90 11.37
C TYR A 84 5.58 2.02 11.09
N PHE A 85 4.96 2.04 9.92
CA PHE A 85 4.00 3.09 9.55
C PHE A 85 2.70 3.04 10.35
N ILE A 86 2.12 1.85 10.57
CA ILE A 86 0.93 1.68 11.41
C ILE A 86 1.23 2.14 12.83
N ARG A 87 2.41 1.79 13.36
CA ARG A 87 2.85 2.25 14.68
C ARG A 87 3.12 3.75 14.74
N LYS A 88 3.66 4.36 13.68
CA LYS A 88 3.84 5.81 13.58
C LYS A 88 2.50 6.56 13.65
N VAL A 89 1.45 6.02 13.00
CA VAL A 89 0.11 6.62 12.97
C VAL A 89 -0.71 6.31 14.24
N CYS A 90 -0.65 5.07 14.74
CA CYS A 90 -1.50 4.59 15.84
C CYS A 90 -0.79 4.59 17.21
N GLY A 91 0.53 4.72 17.27
CA GLY A 91 1.31 4.46 18.48
C GLY A 91 1.34 2.98 18.85
N ASN A 92 1.94 2.67 20.01
CA ASN A 92 2.27 1.30 20.42
C ASN A 92 1.17 0.59 21.23
N SER A 93 -0.08 1.03 21.16
CA SER A 93 -1.13 0.46 22.00
C SER A 93 -1.57 -0.92 21.50
N LYS A 94 -1.28 -1.96 22.30
CA LYS A 94 -1.78 -3.32 22.05
C LYS A 94 -3.29 -3.48 22.23
N VAL A 95 -3.92 -2.52 22.92
CA VAL A 95 -5.36 -2.54 23.22
C VAL A 95 -6.20 -2.00 22.05
N PHE A 96 -5.64 -1.09 21.25
CA PHE A 96 -6.37 -0.39 20.18
C PHE A 96 -5.72 -0.65 18.81
N ARG A 97 -5.89 -1.88 18.31
CA ARG A 97 -5.46 -2.30 16.97
C ARG A 97 -6.46 -1.83 15.89
N PRO A 98 -5.99 -1.22 14.78
CA PRO A 98 -6.88 -0.67 13.76
C PRO A 98 -7.51 -1.77 12.88
N GLN A 99 -8.62 -1.45 12.24
CA GLN A 99 -9.06 -2.18 11.05
C GLN A 99 -8.48 -1.50 9.81
N VAL A 100 -8.03 -2.30 8.84
CA VAL A 100 -7.31 -1.81 7.67
C VAL A 100 -8.02 -2.26 6.40
N VAL A 101 -8.12 -1.37 5.42
CA VAL A 101 -8.42 -1.67 4.02
C VAL A 101 -7.14 -1.39 3.22
N ILE A 102 -6.69 -2.33 2.41
CA ILE A 102 -5.49 -2.20 1.57
C ILE A 102 -5.86 -2.28 0.10
N CYS A 103 -5.30 -1.37 -0.70
CA CYS A 103 -5.40 -1.42 -2.14
C CYS A 103 -4.55 -2.57 -2.71
N VAL A 104 -5.07 -3.26 -3.72
CA VAL A 104 -4.34 -4.24 -4.53
C VAL A 104 -4.66 -4.05 -6.01
N PRO A 105 -3.73 -4.36 -6.93
CA PRO A 105 -4.01 -4.32 -8.36
C PRO A 105 -5.21 -5.20 -8.71
N SER A 106 -6.00 -4.77 -9.69
CA SER A 106 -7.17 -5.52 -10.19
C SER A 106 -6.79 -6.88 -10.77
N GLY A 107 -5.61 -6.97 -11.38
CA GLY A 107 -5.03 -8.20 -11.91
C GLY A 107 -4.21 -9.02 -10.90
N GLY A 108 -4.24 -8.69 -9.61
CA GLY A 108 -3.48 -9.39 -8.58
C GLY A 108 -3.91 -10.86 -8.43
N THR A 109 -2.94 -11.76 -8.35
CA THR A 109 -3.13 -13.18 -8.04
C THR A 109 -3.63 -13.37 -6.61
N GLU A 110 -4.28 -14.49 -6.32
CA GLU A 110 -4.73 -14.82 -4.97
C GLU A 110 -3.58 -14.92 -3.95
N VAL A 111 -2.37 -15.25 -4.42
CA VAL A 111 -1.16 -15.25 -3.57
C VAL A 111 -0.77 -13.83 -3.18
N GLU A 112 -0.76 -12.88 -4.13
CA GLU A 112 -0.43 -11.47 -3.88
C GLU A 112 -1.47 -10.81 -2.97
N LYS A 113 -2.77 -11.05 -3.22
CA LYS A 113 -3.88 -10.59 -2.37
C LYS A 113 -3.75 -11.10 -0.94
N ARG A 114 -3.45 -12.39 -0.79
CA ARG A 114 -3.26 -13.01 0.52
C ARG A 114 -2.04 -12.44 1.25
N ALA A 115 -0.93 -12.22 0.55
CA ALA A 115 0.27 -11.61 1.11
C ALA A 115 -0.03 -10.20 1.67
N ALA A 116 -0.84 -9.39 0.98
CA ALA A 116 -1.24 -8.07 1.45
C ALA A 116 -2.05 -8.14 2.76
N ILE A 117 -3.03 -9.05 2.85
CA ILE A 117 -3.80 -9.29 4.08
C ILE A 117 -2.88 -9.72 5.22
N GLU A 118 -2.02 -10.71 4.97
CA GLU A 118 -1.13 -11.27 6.00
C GLU A 118 -0.14 -10.22 6.50
N ALA A 119 0.47 -9.43 5.61
CA ALA A 119 1.39 -8.36 5.97
C ALA A 119 0.72 -7.31 6.86
N ALA A 120 -0.53 -6.93 6.56
CA ALA A 120 -1.30 -5.98 7.37
C ALA A 120 -1.64 -6.53 8.76
N MET A 121 -2.05 -7.79 8.82
CA MET A 121 -2.40 -8.48 10.06
C MET A 121 -1.19 -8.62 10.98
N GLN A 122 -0.03 -8.99 10.43
CA GLN A 122 1.23 -9.07 11.18
C GLN A 122 1.74 -7.69 11.60
N ALA A 123 1.57 -6.67 10.74
CA ALA A 123 1.91 -5.28 11.04
C ALA A 123 1.05 -4.64 12.15
N GLY A 124 0.06 -5.35 12.68
CA GLY A 124 -0.70 -4.93 13.86
C GLY A 124 -2.17 -4.63 13.61
N ALA A 125 -2.70 -4.86 12.40
CA ALA A 125 -4.14 -4.75 12.15
C ALA A 125 -4.93 -5.79 12.96
N ARG A 126 -6.15 -5.42 13.38
CA ARG A 126 -7.14 -6.33 14.00
C ARG A 126 -7.89 -7.12 12.94
N LYS A 127 -8.18 -6.47 11.80
CA LYS A 127 -8.78 -7.04 10.61
C LYS A 127 -8.18 -6.32 9.40
N ALA A 128 -8.00 -7.05 8.31
CA ALA A 128 -7.56 -6.52 7.03
C ALA A 128 -8.57 -6.91 5.95
N TYR A 129 -8.87 -5.95 5.08
CA TYR A 129 -9.74 -6.10 3.91
C TYR A 129 -8.98 -5.61 2.68
N LEU A 130 -9.38 -6.08 1.51
CA LEU A 130 -8.84 -5.63 0.24
C LEU A 130 -9.85 -4.76 -0.49
N ILE A 131 -9.33 -3.84 -1.28
CA ILE A 131 -10.06 -3.10 -2.31
C ILE A 131 -9.19 -3.06 -3.55
N GLU A 132 -9.79 -3.20 -4.72
CA GLU A 132 -9.07 -3.04 -5.98
C GLU A 132 -8.64 -1.57 -6.15
N GLU A 133 -7.40 -1.34 -6.56
CA GLU A 133 -6.84 -0.01 -6.86
C GLU A 133 -7.76 0.85 -7.74
N PRO A 134 -8.25 0.40 -8.92
CA PRO A 134 -9.12 1.22 -9.74
C PRO A 134 -10.47 1.54 -9.08
N MET A 135 -10.96 0.67 -8.19
CA MET A 135 -12.16 0.93 -7.40
C MET A 135 -11.91 2.04 -6.36
N ALA A 136 -10.79 1.94 -5.63
CA ALA A 136 -10.37 2.97 -4.69
C ALA A 136 -10.11 4.31 -5.38
N ALA A 137 -9.48 4.29 -6.57
CA ALA A 137 -9.22 5.46 -7.39
C ALA A 137 -10.53 6.12 -7.88
N ALA A 138 -11.52 5.34 -8.33
CA ALA A 138 -12.82 5.87 -8.74
C ALA A 138 -13.54 6.59 -7.59
N ILE A 139 -13.57 5.95 -6.41
CA ILE A 139 -14.15 6.53 -5.19
C ILE A 139 -13.38 7.81 -4.80
N GLY A 140 -12.05 7.77 -4.85
CA GLY A 140 -11.18 8.91 -4.53
C GLY A 140 -11.35 10.09 -5.51
N ALA A 141 -11.67 9.80 -6.78
CA ALA A 141 -11.95 10.80 -7.81
C ALA A 141 -13.38 11.38 -7.71
N GLY A 142 -14.23 10.86 -6.82
CA GLY A 142 -15.60 11.33 -6.64
C GLY A 142 -16.57 10.87 -7.73
N LEU A 143 -16.24 9.78 -8.44
CA LEU A 143 -17.15 9.21 -9.43
C LEU A 143 -18.28 8.44 -8.74
N ASP A 144 -19.51 8.64 -9.20
CA ASP A 144 -20.64 7.81 -8.80
C ASP A 144 -20.64 6.49 -9.59
N ILE A 145 -19.87 5.55 -9.06
CA ILE A 145 -19.72 4.20 -9.62
C ILE A 145 -20.90 3.29 -9.31
N SER A 146 -21.87 3.72 -8.50
CA SER A 146 -23.03 2.91 -8.09
C SER A 146 -24.16 2.92 -9.13
N GLU A 147 -24.12 3.88 -10.05
CA GLU A 147 -25.11 4.07 -11.11
C GLU A 147 -24.90 3.10 -12.30
N PRO A 148 -25.94 2.84 -13.12
CA PRO A 148 -25.90 1.94 -14.27
C PRO A 148 -25.20 2.56 -15.50
N TYR A 149 -24.20 3.42 -15.30
CA TYR A 149 -23.35 3.96 -16.35
C TYR A 149 -21.92 3.43 -16.21
N GLY A 150 -21.21 3.30 -17.33
CA GLY A 150 -19.82 2.83 -17.34
C GLY A 150 -18.85 3.96 -17.01
N ASN A 151 -18.05 3.76 -15.96
CA ASN A 151 -16.96 4.65 -15.56
C ASN A 151 -15.63 3.99 -15.91
N MET A 152 -14.88 4.53 -16.87
CA MET A 152 -13.54 4.04 -17.18
C MET A 152 -12.50 4.76 -16.31
N ILE A 153 -11.69 3.99 -15.60
CA ILE A 153 -10.56 4.45 -14.79
C ILE A 153 -9.26 3.93 -15.39
N ILE A 154 -8.25 4.79 -15.38
CA ILE A 154 -6.87 4.47 -15.72
C ILE A 154 -6.03 5.02 -14.57
N ASP A 155 -5.55 4.14 -13.70
CA ASP A 155 -4.67 4.47 -12.59
C ASP A 155 -3.23 4.11 -12.96
N VAL A 156 -2.35 5.10 -13.07
CA VAL A 156 -0.94 4.90 -13.46
C VAL A 156 -0.07 5.15 -12.24
N GLY A 157 0.38 4.07 -11.61
CA GLY A 157 1.22 4.10 -10.44
C GLY A 157 2.72 4.09 -10.77
N GLY A 158 3.50 3.69 -9.76
CA GLY A 158 4.95 3.57 -9.90
C GLY A 158 5.41 2.37 -10.72
N GLY A 159 4.75 1.21 -10.55
CA GLY A 159 5.19 -0.04 -11.18
C GLY A 159 4.10 -0.82 -11.92
N SER A 160 2.85 -0.35 -11.86
CA SER A 160 1.75 -0.87 -12.67
C SER A 160 0.81 0.25 -13.11
N ALA A 161 0.11 0.00 -14.21
CA ALA A 161 -1.04 0.77 -14.63
C ALA A 161 -2.27 -0.14 -14.61
N ASP A 162 -3.27 0.24 -13.82
CA ASP A 162 -4.51 -0.51 -13.62
C ASP A 162 -5.67 0.21 -14.32
N ILE A 163 -6.32 -0.51 -15.23
CA ILE A 163 -7.40 0.00 -16.08
C ILE A 163 -8.66 -0.78 -15.74
N ALA A 164 -9.78 -0.10 -15.50
CA ALA A 164 -11.05 -0.77 -15.26
C ALA A 164 -12.22 0.03 -15.81
N VAL A 165 -13.27 -0.69 -16.23
CA VAL A 165 -14.61 -0.13 -16.43
C VAL A 165 -15.49 -0.58 -15.28
N ILE A 166 -16.08 0.38 -14.57
CA ILE A 166 -16.89 0.15 -13.37
C ILE A 166 -18.34 0.59 -13.62
N SER A 167 -19.30 -0.23 -13.21
CA SER A 167 -20.73 0.12 -13.20
C SER A 167 -21.44 -0.65 -12.09
N LEU A 168 -22.51 -0.09 -11.52
CA LEU A 168 -23.28 -0.73 -10.44
C LEU A 168 -22.43 -1.18 -9.24
N GLY A 169 -21.36 -0.43 -8.93
CA GLY A 169 -20.40 -0.71 -7.87
C GLY A 169 -19.46 -1.89 -8.13
N GLY A 170 -19.49 -2.47 -9.34
CA GLY A 170 -18.66 -3.62 -9.71
C GLY A 170 -17.72 -3.30 -10.88
N ILE A 171 -16.54 -3.92 -10.86
CA ILE A 171 -15.66 -3.94 -12.03
C ILE A 171 -16.28 -4.86 -13.09
N VAL A 172 -16.60 -4.31 -14.26
CA VAL A 172 -17.16 -5.04 -15.40
C VAL A 172 -16.04 -5.73 -16.19
N VAL A 173 -14.95 -4.99 -16.40
CA VAL A 173 -13.73 -5.47 -17.05
C VAL A 173 -12.55 -4.69 -16.49
N SER A 174 -11.40 -5.35 -16.35
CA SER A 174 -10.16 -4.72 -15.92
C SER A 174 -8.95 -5.36 -16.60
N GLU A 175 -7.89 -4.57 -16.72
CA GLU A 175 -6.58 -4.98 -17.19
C GLU A 175 -5.53 -4.34 -16.28
N SER A 176 -4.49 -5.08 -15.88
CA SER A 176 -3.36 -4.53 -15.11
C SER A 176 -2.08 -4.78 -15.89
N LEU A 177 -1.39 -3.70 -16.23
CA LEU A 177 -0.16 -3.72 -17.00
C LEU A 177 1.02 -3.50 -16.04
N ARG A 178 2.06 -4.34 -16.15
CA ARG A 178 3.31 -4.17 -15.40
C ARG A 178 4.25 -3.18 -16.11
N VAL A 179 3.68 -2.05 -16.52
CA VAL A 179 4.35 -0.92 -17.19
C VAL A 179 3.76 0.35 -16.60
N ALA A 180 4.59 1.23 -16.05
CA ALA A 180 4.16 2.43 -15.34
C ALA A 180 5.27 3.49 -15.28
N SER A 181 5.20 4.42 -14.31
CA SER A 181 6.13 5.56 -14.28
C SER A 181 7.60 5.16 -14.20
N ASN A 182 7.94 4.12 -13.42
CA ASN A 182 9.33 3.67 -13.31
C ASN A 182 9.89 3.17 -14.65
N ASP A 183 9.07 2.55 -15.49
CA ASP A 183 9.48 2.09 -16.82
C ASP A 183 9.67 3.24 -17.81
N PHE A 184 9.10 4.42 -17.54
CA PHE A 184 9.32 5.63 -18.35
C PHE A 184 10.60 6.38 -17.95
N ASP A 185 11.08 6.18 -16.73
CA ASP A 185 12.32 6.76 -16.22
C ASP A 185 13.57 5.98 -16.68
N GLU A 186 13.41 4.73 -17.12
CA GLU A 186 14.46 3.86 -17.69
C GLU A 186 14.74 4.14 -19.18
#